data_AF-A0A2V9JXT2-F1
#
_entry.id   AF-A0A2V9JXT2-F1
#
_cell.length_a   1.000
_cell.length_b   1.000
_cell.length_c   1.000
_cell.angle_alpha   90.00
_cell.angle_beta   90.00
_cell.angle_gamma   90.00
#
_symmetry.space_group_name_H-M   'P 1'
#
loop_
_entity.id
_entity.type
_entity.pdbx_description
1 polymer ?
#
loop_
_entity_poly.entity_id
_entity_poly.type
_entity_poly.pdbx_seq_one_letter_code
_entity_poly.pdbx_strand_id
1 'polypeptide(L)'
;MTKDSKETRGSVVSRRDFLEWVSAAMVSVPWREAPCAMPAPMAFFADAETAGPNFRLRPHYRAKPPLEEVIRKVQPGLDAFVSEKYAEEIEGVLKAWTAAFARNPPDLETIRKSLSPQLAAFSPGSAEERLLRSYSGLEIRRARIPGGPPLGREFFVRDLASSFSVFSRFTTAEFKVMSLRLLAASPQVIQTRIRYDLVGPGTASFLEQRVGEWEIEWERSPQGDLRVRTWKAVEETRAGATGPIFSDITASVLGGNSSYAAQLLRGTDYWRSVLDAASGIDVYGNNGVAVGDIDNDGFDDLYVCQPAGLPNRLYRNRGNGTLVDVTDEAGVGVLDSTACALFADFNNDGFQDLLVVRSSGPLLFLNQKNGKFQLKTGAFRFAQPPQGTFTGAAVADYDRDGWLDVYFCLYLYYQGLDQYRFPVPYDDAQNGPPNFLFRNNG
;
A
#
# COMPACT_ATOMS: atom_id res chain seq x y z
N MET A 1 -9.30 -33.88 -63.71
CA MET A 1 -7.93 -33.31 -63.84
C MET A 1 -8.02 -31.84 -63.48
N THR A 2 -7.73 -31.50 -62.21
CA THR A 2 -6.53 -30.74 -61.75
C THR A 2 -6.62 -29.24 -62.08
N LYS A 3 -6.52 -28.28 -61.15
CA LYS A 3 -5.69 -28.21 -59.94
C LYS A 3 -6.25 -27.13 -59.00
N ASP A 4 -6.41 -27.46 -57.72
CA ASP A 4 -6.53 -26.50 -56.61
C ASP A 4 -5.21 -25.75 -56.42
N SER A 5 -5.27 -24.42 -56.35
CA SER A 5 -4.18 -23.57 -55.87
C SER A 5 -4.35 -23.32 -54.38
N LYS A 6 -3.58 -24.05 -53.55
CA LYS A 6 -3.38 -23.74 -52.14
C LYS A 6 -2.57 -22.45 -52.00
N GLU A 7 -3.22 -21.36 -51.60
CA GLU A 7 -2.54 -20.25 -50.94
C GLU A 7 -2.07 -20.73 -49.56
N THR A 8 -0.76 -20.81 -49.40
CA THR A 8 -0.10 -21.04 -48.12
C THR A 8 -0.29 -19.83 -47.20
N ARG A 9 -1.26 -19.90 -46.28
CA ARG A 9 -1.27 -19.06 -45.08
C ARG A 9 -0.03 -19.38 -44.26
N GLY A 10 0.94 -18.48 -44.24
CA GLY A 10 2.01 -18.52 -43.24
C GLY A 10 1.39 -18.44 -41.85
N SER A 11 1.60 -19.46 -41.03
CA SER A 11 1.18 -19.47 -39.63
C SER A 11 2.02 -18.46 -38.87
N VAL A 12 1.45 -17.29 -38.59
CA VAL A 12 2.04 -16.33 -37.66
C VAL A 12 1.94 -16.94 -36.26
N VAL A 13 3.08 -17.33 -35.70
CA VAL A 13 3.19 -17.88 -34.33
C VAL A 13 2.80 -16.76 -33.36
N SER A 14 1.88 -17.04 -32.42
CA SER A 14 1.43 -16.03 -31.47
C SER A 14 2.53 -15.69 -30.45
N ARG A 15 2.48 -14.49 -29.87
CA ARG A 15 3.40 -14.00 -28.83
C ARG A 15 3.56 -14.99 -27.68
N ARG A 16 2.48 -15.64 -27.25
CA ARG A 16 2.51 -16.60 -26.15
C ARG A 16 3.06 -17.95 -26.59
N ASP A 17 2.75 -18.42 -27.80
CA ASP A 17 3.35 -19.65 -28.34
C ASP A 17 4.85 -19.50 -28.53
N PHE A 18 5.33 -18.34 -29.00
CA PHE A 18 6.77 -18.06 -29.10
C PHE A 18 7.44 -17.99 -27.72
N LEU A 19 6.80 -17.38 -26.72
CA LEU A 19 7.34 -17.25 -25.37
C LEU A 19 7.23 -18.55 -24.54
N GLU A 20 6.20 -19.35 -24.75
CA GLU A 20 6.08 -20.71 -24.21
C GLU A 20 7.11 -21.63 -24.87
N TRP A 21 7.37 -21.47 -26.17
CA TRP A 21 8.41 -22.24 -26.87
C TRP A 21 9.81 -21.88 -26.38
N VAL A 22 10.11 -20.60 -26.18
CA VAL A 22 11.40 -20.14 -25.65
C VAL A 22 11.57 -20.48 -24.16
N SER A 23 10.50 -20.46 -23.37
CA SER A 23 10.57 -20.84 -21.94
C SER A 23 10.64 -22.37 -21.75
N ALA A 24 9.98 -23.16 -22.59
CA ALA A 24 10.11 -24.62 -22.60
C ALA A 24 11.49 -25.10 -23.08
N ALA A 25 12.13 -24.38 -24.01
CA ALA A 25 13.46 -24.73 -24.52
C ALA A 25 14.59 -24.59 -23.47
N MET A 26 14.35 -23.95 -22.33
CA MET A 26 15.34 -23.79 -21.25
C MET A 26 15.08 -24.67 -20.01
N VAL A 27 14.08 -25.55 -20.03
CA VAL A 27 13.80 -26.47 -18.93
C VAL A 27 14.20 -27.89 -19.33
N SER A 28 15.45 -28.26 -19.04
CA SER A 28 15.86 -29.66 -19.02
C SER A 28 15.22 -30.35 -17.81
N VAL A 29 14.20 -31.17 -18.02
CA VAL A 29 13.72 -32.13 -17.00
C VAL A 29 13.50 -33.51 -17.66
N PRO A 30 13.90 -34.62 -17.02
CA PRO A 30 13.83 -35.96 -17.60
C PRO A 30 12.40 -36.50 -17.60
N TRP A 31 12.08 -37.27 -18.63
CA TRP A 31 10.84 -38.02 -18.82
C TRP A 31 10.60 -39.05 -17.70
N ARG A 32 9.40 -39.07 -17.14
CA ARG A 32 8.73 -40.27 -16.64
C ARG A 32 7.25 -40.24 -17.00
N GLU A 33 6.80 -41.33 -17.60
CA GLU A 33 5.42 -41.58 -18.04
C GLU A 33 4.46 -41.79 -16.88
N ALA A 34 3.25 -41.23 -16.97
CA ALA A 34 2.00 -41.80 -16.42
C ALA A 34 0.76 -41.08 -17.03
N PRO A 35 -0.40 -41.76 -17.14
CA PRO A 35 -1.32 -41.58 -18.25
C PRO A 35 -2.47 -40.58 -18.03
N CYS A 36 -3.05 -40.17 -19.17
CA CYS A 36 -4.25 -39.34 -19.33
C CYS A 36 -5.43 -39.72 -18.42
N ALA A 37 -5.97 -38.73 -17.72
CA ALA A 37 -7.37 -38.70 -17.32
C ALA A 37 -7.91 -37.27 -17.51
N MET A 38 -8.98 -37.15 -18.30
CA MET A 38 -9.73 -35.91 -18.53
C MET A 38 -10.68 -35.68 -17.34
N PRO A 39 -10.84 -34.45 -16.81
CA PRO A 39 -12.00 -34.11 -16.01
C PRO A 39 -13.02 -33.28 -16.80
N ALA A 40 -14.29 -33.64 -16.62
CA ALA A 40 -15.49 -32.94 -17.10
C ALA A 40 -15.80 -31.67 -16.27
N PRO A 41 -16.72 -30.77 -16.71
CA PRO A 41 -16.80 -29.38 -16.25
C PRO A 41 -17.86 -29.09 -15.16
N MET A 42 -17.77 -27.87 -14.60
CA MET A 42 -18.64 -27.15 -13.63
C MET A 42 -18.43 -27.48 -12.13
N ALA A 43 -18.51 -26.54 -11.18
CA ALA A 43 -19.21 -25.26 -11.13
C ALA A 43 -18.43 -24.19 -10.33
N PHE A 44 -18.64 -22.92 -10.67
CA PHE A 44 -18.16 -21.77 -9.90
C PHE A 44 -19.24 -21.32 -8.89
N PHE A 45 -18.76 -21.02 -7.68
CA PHE A 45 -19.25 -20.11 -6.63
C PHE A 45 -19.50 -20.75 -5.25
N ALA A 46 -19.07 -19.95 -4.26
CA ALA A 46 -19.15 -20.08 -2.79
C ALA A 46 -18.00 -20.85 -2.11
N ASP A 47 -17.03 -20.11 -1.55
CA ASP A 47 -16.77 -20.07 -0.10
C ASP A 47 -15.45 -19.35 0.21
N ALA A 48 -15.58 -18.20 0.90
CA ALA A 48 -14.46 -17.42 1.44
C ALA A 48 -14.03 -17.89 2.85
N GLU A 49 -14.28 -19.15 3.21
CA GLU A 49 -14.05 -19.68 4.57
C GLU A 49 -13.05 -20.86 4.64
N THR A 50 -12.15 -21.02 3.68
CA THR A 50 -11.10 -22.07 3.75
C THR A 50 -9.69 -21.53 3.49
N ALA A 51 -9.24 -20.55 4.27
CA ALA A 51 -7.81 -20.35 4.45
C ALA A 51 -7.31 -21.35 5.51
N GLY A 52 -6.91 -22.54 5.07
CA GLY A 52 -6.30 -23.56 5.95
C GLY A 52 -5.00 -23.06 6.60
N PRO A 53 -4.44 -23.80 7.58
CA PRO A 53 -3.26 -23.41 8.38
C PRO A 53 -1.95 -23.23 7.59
N ASN A 54 -2.00 -23.37 6.26
CA ASN A 54 -0.90 -23.15 5.31
C ASN A 54 -1.12 -21.94 4.40
N PHE A 55 -1.96 -20.97 4.80
CA PHE A 55 -2.09 -19.72 4.07
C PHE A 55 -0.77 -18.93 4.17
N ARG A 56 0.04 -18.99 3.11
CA ARG A 56 1.26 -18.17 2.96
C ARG A 56 0.99 -17.08 1.94
N LEU A 57 1.00 -15.83 2.38
CA LEU A 57 1.18 -14.67 1.50
C LEU A 57 2.61 -14.75 0.94
N ARG A 58 2.74 -15.26 -0.28
CA ARG A 58 3.96 -15.05 -1.07
C ARG A 58 3.76 -13.72 -1.80
N PRO A 59 4.45 -12.63 -1.41
CA PRO A 59 4.44 -11.44 -2.24
C PRO A 59 5.05 -11.84 -3.59
N HIS A 60 4.19 -11.96 -4.59
CA HIS A 60 4.62 -12.09 -5.97
C HIS A 60 5.00 -10.68 -6.41
N TYR A 61 6.20 -10.25 -6.04
CA TYR A 61 6.83 -9.15 -6.75
C TYR A 61 6.92 -9.62 -8.19
N ARG A 62 6.19 -8.97 -9.11
CA ARG A 62 6.53 -9.09 -10.52
C ARG A 62 7.97 -8.61 -10.62
N ALA A 63 8.94 -9.52 -10.59
CA ALA A 63 10.17 -9.30 -11.32
C ALA A 63 9.68 -8.89 -12.70
N LYS A 64 9.88 -7.61 -13.07
CA LYS A 64 9.44 -7.13 -14.37
C LYS A 64 10.01 -8.12 -15.37
N PRO A 65 9.19 -8.95 -16.05
CA PRO A 65 9.77 -9.95 -16.91
C PRO A 65 10.72 -9.23 -17.88
N PRO A 66 11.85 -9.82 -18.29
CA PRO A 66 12.76 -9.20 -19.27
C PRO A 66 12.01 -8.70 -20.51
N LEU A 67 10.84 -9.29 -20.75
CA LEU A 67 9.90 -8.91 -21.79
C LEU A 67 8.97 -7.74 -21.49
N GLU A 68 8.75 -7.26 -20.26
CA GLU A 68 7.77 -6.20 -19.98
C GLU A 68 8.09 -4.88 -20.70
N GLU A 69 9.38 -4.51 -20.74
CA GLU A 69 9.87 -3.35 -21.52
C GLU A 69 9.81 -3.60 -23.04
N VAL A 70 9.81 -4.86 -23.48
CA VAL A 70 9.61 -5.24 -24.89
C VAL A 70 8.12 -5.23 -25.22
N ILE A 71 7.28 -5.73 -24.33
CA ILE A 71 5.82 -5.77 -24.43
C ILE A 71 5.26 -4.36 -24.55
N ARG A 72 5.77 -3.40 -23.77
CA ARG A 72 5.44 -1.97 -23.90
C ARG A 72 5.77 -1.38 -25.27
N LYS A 73 6.69 -1.99 -26.02
CA LYS A 73 7.08 -1.56 -27.38
C LYS A 73 6.32 -2.28 -28.49
N VAL A 74 5.50 -3.29 -28.16
CA VAL A 74 4.69 -4.03 -29.13
C VAL A 74 3.33 -3.35 -29.27
N GLN A 75 2.89 -3.13 -30.50
CA GLN A 75 1.57 -2.54 -30.77
C GLN A 75 0.44 -3.49 -30.31
N PRO A 76 -0.53 -3.01 -29.51
CA PRO A 76 -1.66 -3.83 -29.07
C PRO A 76 -2.49 -4.42 -30.21
N GLY A 77 -2.95 -5.67 -30.02
CA GLY A 77 -3.78 -6.39 -30.99
C GLY A 77 -3.03 -7.12 -32.12
N LEU A 78 -1.70 -7.24 -32.04
CA LEU A 78 -0.90 -8.08 -32.95
C LEU A 78 -0.81 -9.56 -32.51
N ASP A 79 -1.50 -9.95 -31.43
CA ASP A 79 -1.62 -11.31 -30.91
C ASP A 79 -3.10 -11.71 -30.66
N ALA A 80 -3.35 -12.80 -29.93
CA ALA A 80 -4.70 -13.28 -29.63
C ALA A 80 -5.53 -12.37 -28.69
N PHE A 81 -4.93 -11.31 -28.12
CA PHE A 81 -5.57 -10.44 -27.12
C PHE A 81 -6.00 -9.10 -27.72
N VAL A 82 -6.96 -9.15 -28.63
CA VAL A 82 -7.56 -7.95 -29.26
C VAL A 82 -8.14 -6.97 -28.21
N SER A 83 -8.49 -7.45 -27.02
CA SER A 83 -8.94 -6.61 -25.90
C SER A 83 -7.92 -5.58 -25.41
N GLU A 84 -6.61 -5.84 -25.54
CA GLU A 84 -5.56 -4.88 -25.15
C GLU A 84 -5.61 -3.62 -26.02
N LYS A 85 -5.93 -3.80 -27.31
CA LYS A 85 -6.14 -2.68 -28.23
C LYS A 85 -7.30 -1.79 -27.78
N TYR A 86 -8.42 -2.41 -27.40
CA TYR A 86 -9.58 -1.66 -26.92
C TYR A 86 -9.29 -0.93 -25.60
N ALA A 87 -8.55 -1.58 -24.70
CA ALA A 87 -8.11 -0.95 -23.45
C ALA A 87 -7.22 0.27 -23.72
N GLU A 88 -6.25 0.16 -24.63
CA GLU A 88 -5.37 1.28 -25.00
C GLU A 88 -6.15 2.46 -25.62
N GLU A 89 -7.08 2.19 -26.55
CA GLU A 89 -7.93 3.21 -27.15
C GLU A 89 -8.78 3.92 -26.07
N ILE A 90 -9.39 3.17 -25.14
CA ILE A 90 -10.20 3.71 -24.04
C ILE A 90 -9.34 4.50 -23.04
N GLU A 91 -8.16 4.00 -22.70
CA GLU A 91 -7.20 4.72 -21.84
C GLU A 91 -6.78 6.05 -22.46
N GLY A 92 -6.66 6.12 -23.79
CA GLY A 92 -6.45 7.39 -24.51
C GLY A 92 -7.56 8.40 -24.24
N VAL A 93 -8.83 7.97 -24.30
CA VAL A 93 -10.00 8.81 -23.97
C VAL A 93 -9.97 9.25 -22.50
N LEU A 94 -9.69 8.33 -21.58
CA LEU A 94 -9.61 8.60 -20.14
C LEU A 94 -8.47 9.58 -19.77
N LYS A 95 -7.33 9.49 -20.46
CA LYS A 95 -6.24 10.48 -20.32
C LYS A 95 -6.68 11.86 -20.79
N ALA A 96 -7.44 11.94 -21.89
CA ALA A 96 -8.01 13.20 -22.36
C ALA A 96 -9.00 13.77 -21.33
N TRP A 97 -9.82 12.93 -20.69
CA TRP A 97 -10.71 13.37 -19.60
C TRP A 97 -9.93 13.88 -18.39
N THR A 98 -8.86 13.18 -17.99
CA THR A 98 -7.95 13.62 -16.91
C THR A 98 -7.43 15.03 -17.19
N ALA A 99 -6.91 15.27 -18.39
CA ALA A 99 -6.41 16.58 -18.81
C ALA A 99 -7.53 17.65 -18.89
N ALA A 100 -8.75 17.24 -19.26
CA ALA A 100 -9.90 18.13 -19.32
C ALA A 100 -10.37 18.57 -17.92
N PHE A 101 -10.42 17.65 -16.96
CA PHE A 101 -10.77 17.94 -15.56
C PHE A 101 -9.71 18.77 -14.84
N ALA A 102 -8.43 18.63 -15.20
CA ALA A 102 -7.34 19.41 -14.63
C ALA A 102 -7.41 20.92 -15.00
N ARG A 103 -8.21 21.30 -16.00
CA ARG A 103 -8.44 22.72 -16.35
C ARG A 103 -9.40 23.37 -15.36
N ASN A 104 -9.28 24.69 -15.20
CA ASN A 104 -10.16 25.48 -14.36
C ASN A 104 -10.74 26.69 -15.13
N PRO A 105 -12.03 26.67 -15.52
CA PRO A 105 -13.00 25.58 -15.33
C PRO A 105 -12.69 24.33 -16.16
N PRO A 106 -13.24 23.15 -15.80
CA PRO A 106 -13.06 21.90 -16.56
C PRO A 106 -13.52 22.01 -18.02
N ASP A 107 -12.77 21.38 -18.94
CA ASP A 107 -13.13 21.34 -20.36
C ASP A 107 -14.15 20.22 -20.66
N LEU A 108 -15.42 20.54 -20.44
CA LEU A 108 -16.53 19.62 -20.71
C LEU A 108 -16.73 19.32 -22.19
N GLU A 109 -16.17 20.13 -23.10
CA GLU A 109 -16.28 19.91 -24.54
C GLU A 109 -15.47 18.68 -24.96
N THR A 110 -14.30 18.46 -24.34
CA THR A 110 -13.51 17.23 -24.52
C THR A 110 -14.30 15.98 -24.11
N ILE A 111 -15.01 16.03 -22.99
CA ILE A 111 -15.89 14.92 -22.56
C ILE A 111 -17.03 14.76 -23.56
N ARG A 112 -17.72 15.86 -23.92
CA ARG A 112 -18.86 15.84 -24.86
C ARG A 112 -18.52 15.18 -26.20
N LYS A 113 -17.32 15.45 -26.76
CA LYS A 113 -16.85 14.85 -28.02
C LYS A 113 -16.68 13.33 -27.95
N SER A 114 -16.38 12.79 -26.77
CA SER A 114 -16.26 11.34 -26.56
C SER A 114 -17.61 10.62 -26.41
N LEU A 115 -18.73 11.35 -26.32
CA LEU A 115 -20.07 10.78 -26.14
C LEU A 115 -20.79 10.57 -27.48
N SER A 116 -21.49 9.45 -27.62
CA SER A 116 -22.35 9.18 -28.77
C SER A 116 -23.50 10.20 -28.87
N PRO A 117 -23.93 10.62 -30.07
CA PRO A 117 -25.15 11.41 -30.23
C PRO A 117 -26.40 10.70 -29.68
N GLN A 118 -26.41 9.36 -29.66
CA GLN A 118 -27.48 8.52 -29.12
C GLN A 118 -27.19 8.04 -27.68
N LEU A 119 -26.34 8.76 -26.93
CA LEU A 119 -25.99 8.41 -25.55
C LEU A 119 -27.22 8.13 -24.69
N ALA A 120 -27.18 7.01 -23.97
CA ALA A 120 -28.07 6.71 -22.86
C ALA A 120 -27.28 6.69 -21.56
N ALA A 121 -27.27 7.81 -20.82
CA ALA A 121 -26.50 7.94 -19.58
C ALA A 121 -27.39 8.09 -18.35
N PHE A 122 -26.93 7.65 -17.19
CA PHE A 122 -27.68 7.72 -15.93
C PHE A 122 -27.04 8.78 -15.04
N SER A 123 -27.87 9.67 -14.48
CA SER A 123 -27.42 10.83 -13.72
C SER A 123 -26.56 10.42 -12.51
N PRO A 124 -25.30 10.88 -12.38
CA PRO A 124 -24.56 10.77 -11.13
C PRO A 124 -25.06 11.71 -10.02
N GLY A 125 -25.89 12.71 -10.35
CA GLY A 125 -26.41 13.71 -9.42
C GLY A 125 -27.58 13.22 -8.57
N SER A 126 -28.43 12.34 -9.13
CA SER A 126 -29.51 11.70 -8.38
C SER A 126 -28.92 10.53 -7.59
N ALA A 127 -28.59 10.72 -6.32
CA ALA A 127 -28.09 9.66 -5.46
C ALA A 127 -28.85 9.61 -4.13
N GLU A 128 -29.19 8.40 -3.71
CA GLU A 128 -29.55 8.14 -2.32
C GLU A 128 -28.26 8.13 -1.50
N GLU A 129 -28.12 9.12 -0.62
CA GLU A 129 -26.95 9.23 0.23
C GLU A 129 -27.21 8.64 1.62
N ARG A 130 -26.26 7.81 2.06
CA ARG A 130 -26.20 7.32 3.43
C ARG A 130 -24.93 7.82 4.10
N LEU A 131 -25.07 8.53 5.21
CA LEU A 131 -23.93 8.88 6.06
C LEU A 131 -23.27 7.59 6.58
N LEU A 132 -21.99 7.43 6.32
CA LEU A 132 -21.18 6.31 6.82
C LEU A 132 -20.46 6.70 8.11
N ARG A 133 -19.83 7.88 8.12
CA ARG A 133 -19.07 8.40 9.27
C ARG A 133 -19.13 9.93 9.29
N SER A 134 -19.17 10.51 10.48
CA SER A 134 -18.99 11.95 10.72
C SER A 134 -18.18 12.11 12.01
N TYR A 135 -17.01 12.74 11.92
CA TYR A 135 -16.16 13.02 13.07
C TYR A 135 -15.23 14.19 12.77
N SER A 136 -15.07 15.11 13.74
CA SER A 136 -14.03 16.15 13.75
C SER A 136 -13.81 16.86 12.40
N GLY A 137 -14.90 17.31 11.75
CA GLY A 137 -14.83 18.02 10.49
C GLY A 137 -14.65 17.17 9.23
N LEU A 138 -14.62 15.83 9.34
CA LEU A 138 -14.69 14.90 8.22
C LEU A 138 -16.07 14.25 8.14
N GLU A 139 -16.69 14.30 6.96
CA GLU A 139 -17.93 13.61 6.66
C GLU A 139 -17.74 12.65 5.49
N ILE A 140 -18.17 11.39 5.66
CA ILE A 140 -18.09 10.35 4.63
C ILE A 140 -19.49 9.83 4.37
N ARG A 141 -19.94 9.92 3.12
CA ARG A 141 -21.24 9.46 2.64
C ARG A 141 -21.06 8.43 1.53
N ARG A 142 -21.94 7.43 1.51
CA ARG A 142 -22.10 6.52 0.37
C ARG A 142 -23.27 6.99 -0.47
N ALA A 143 -23.01 7.29 -1.72
CA ALA A 143 -24.00 7.66 -2.72
C ALA A 143 -24.32 6.41 -3.55
N ARG A 144 -25.57 5.95 -3.49
CA ARG A 144 -26.11 4.93 -4.39
C ARG A 144 -26.94 5.62 -5.46
N ILE A 145 -26.62 5.37 -6.72
CA ILE A 145 -27.27 6.05 -7.83
C ILE A 145 -28.41 5.15 -8.31
N PRO A 146 -29.69 5.49 -8.05
CA PRO A 146 -30.81 4.66 -8.41
C PRO A 146 -30.98 4.60 -9.94
N GLY A 147 -31.59 3.51 -10.41
CA GLY A 147 -31.99 3.40 -11.81
C GLY A 147 -33.07 4.44 -12.13
N GLY A 148 -32.74 5.40 -12.99
CA GLY A 148 -33.67 6.39 -13.55
C GLY A 148 -33.77 6.29 -15.07
N PRO A 149 -34.63 7.10 -15.73
CA PRO A 149 -34.63 7.17 -17.18
C PRO A 149 -33.29 7.69 -17.70
N PRO A 150 -32.77 7.15 -18.82
CA PRO A 150 -31.50 7.62 -19.36
C PRO A 150 -31.61 9.06 -19.88
N LEU A 151 -30.60 9.86 -19.55
CA LEU A 151 -30.35 11.18 -20.08
C LEU A 151 -29.67 11.08 -21.45
N GLY A 152 -30.13 11.92 -22.38
CA GLY A 152 -29.42 12.18 -23.62
C GLY A 152 -28.15 13.02 -23.40
N ARG A 153 -27.27 13.03 -24.39
CA ARG A 153 -25.92 13.64 -24.33
C ARG A 153 -25.88 15.04 -23.71
N GLU A 154 -26.70 15.98 -24.20
CA GLU A 154 -26.65 17.38 -23.76
C GLU A 154 -27.19 17.59 -22.33
N PHE A 155 -28.10 16.73 -21.88
CA PHE A 155 -28.57 16.75 -20.48
C PHE A 155 -27.52 16.12 -19.56
N PHE A 156 -26.90 15.02 -19.99
CA PHE A 156 -25.87 14.35 -19.21
C PHE A 156 -24.63 15.23 -18.97
N VAL A 157 -24.15 15.96 -19.98
CA VAL A 157 -22.99 16.86 -19.80
C VAL A 157 -23.29 17.98 -18.79
N ARG A 158 -24.52 18.53 -18.80
CA ARG A 158 -24.94 19.53 -17.81
C ARG A 158 -25.10 18.94 -16.42
N ASP A 159 -25.65 17.73 -16.32
CA ASP A 159 -25.78 17.00 -15.05
C ASP A 159 -24.43 16.68 -14.42
N LEU A 160 -23.45 16.24 -15.24
CA LEU A 160 -22.07 16.00 -14.83
C LEU A 160 -21.42 17.28 -14.28
N ALA A 161 -21.59 18.40 -15.00
CA ALA A 161 -21.11 19.71 -14.56
C ALA A 161 -21.71 20.13 -13.22
N SER A 162 -23.02 19.93 -13.06
CA SER A 162 -23.74 20.24 -11.82
C SER A 162 -23.27 19.36 -10.66
N SER A 163 -23.16 18.04 -10.86
CA SER A 163 -22.72 17.10 -9.84
C SER A 163 -21.32 17.43 -9.30
N PHE A 164 -20.45 17.94 -10.17
CA PHE A 164 -19.08 18.28 -9.83
C PHE A 164 -18.85 19.75 -9.45
N SER A 165 -19.90 20.58 -9.42
CA SER A 165 -19.81 21.97 -8.93
C SER A 165 -19.43 22.08 -7.45
N VAL A 166 -19.44 20.97 -6.70
CA VAL A 166 -18.90 20.92 -5.33
C VAL A 166 -17.40 21.20 -5.29
N PHE A 167 -16.67 20.90 -6.37
CA PHE A 167 -15.25 21.19 -6.49
C PHE A 167 -15.05 22.60 -7.02
N SER A 168 -14.23 23.39 -6.34
CA SER A 168 -13.76 24.68 -6.88
C SER A 168 -12.76 24.49 -8.03
N ARG A 169 -11.97 23.42 -7.96
CA ARG A 169 -11.08 22.89 -9.00
C ARG A 169 -10.74 21.45 -8.68
N PHE A 170 -10.32 20.68 -9.69
CA PHE A 170 -9.72 19.36 -9.47
C PHE A 170 -8.22 19.49 -9.22
N THR A 171 -7.73 18.76 -8.22
CA THR A 171 -6.30 18.51 -7.99
C THR A 171 -5.93 17.12 -8.51
N THR A 172 -6.84 16.16 -8.36
CA THR A 172 -6.72 14.80 -8.91
C THR A 172 -7.97 14.48 -9.71
N ALA A 173 -7.79 13.89 -10.88
CA ALA A 173 -8.87 13.32 -11.67
C ALA A 173 -8.33 12.06 -12.38
N GLU A 174 -8.43 10.92 -11.73
CA GLU A 174 -7.88 9.66 -12.23
C GLU A 174 -8.99 8.69 -12.63
N PHE A 175 -8.74 7.95 -13.71
CA PHE A 175 -9.66 6.94 -14.24
C PHE A 175 -8.87 5.68 -14.57
N LYS A 176 -9.37 4.52 -14.14
CA LYS A 176 -8.69 3.25 -14.38
C LYS A 176 -9.69 2.18 -14.82
N VAL A 177 -9.40 1.54 -15.95
CA VAL A 177 -10.17 0.39 -16.44
C VAL A 177 -9.92 -0.81 -15.53
N MET A 178 -10.97 -1.27 -14.84
CA MET A 178 -10.96 -2.42 -13.94
C MET A 178 -11.26 -3.72 -14.67
N SER A 179 -12.13 -3.66 -15.67
CA SER A 179 -12.46 -4.79 -16.53
C SER A 179 -12.94 -4.31 -17.89
N LEU A 180 -12.82 -5.19 -18.88
CA LEU A 180 -13.26 -4.97 -20.26
C LEU A 180 -13.89 -6.25 -20.79
N ARG A 181 -15.04 -6.12 -21.47
CA ARG A 181 -15.74 -7.22 -22.15
C ARG A 181 -16.23 -6.77 -23.51
N LEU A 182 -15.96 -7.55 -24.55
CA LEU A 182 -16.58 -7.34 -25.87
C LEU A 182 -18.01 -7.91 -25.84
N LEU A 183 -19.01 -7.07 -26.05
CA LEU A 183 -20.43 -7.45 -26.10
C LEU A 183 -20.89 -7.83 -27.51
N ALA A 184 -20.39 -7.12 -28.51
CA ALA A 184 -20.69 -7.38 -29.92
C ALA A 184 -19.47 -7.07 -30.79
N ALA A 185 -19.24 -7.86 -31.84
CA ALA A 185 -18.14 -7.66 -32.78
C ALA A 185 -18.52 -6.76 -33.98
N SER A 186 -19.81 -6.70 -34.34
CA SER A 186 -20.32 -5.88 -35.45
C SER A 186 -21.80 -5.51 -35.24
N PRO A 187 -22.13 -4.23 -34.99
CA PRO A 187 -21.20 -3.15 -34.67
C PRO A 187 -20.43 -3.48 -33.38
N GLN A 188 -19.18 -3.02 -33.30
CA GLN A 188 -18.34 -3.29 -32.14
C GLN A 188 -18.88 -2.56 -30.90
N VAL A 189 -19.21 -3.33 -29.86
CA VAL A 189 -19.66 -2.81 -28.57
C VAL A 189 -18.80 -3.41 -27.47
N ILE A 190 -18.20 -2.55 -26.66
CA ILE A 190 -17.29 -2.92 -25.57
C ILE A 190 -17.87 -2.39 -24.27
N GLN A 191 -17.93 -3.20 -23.23
CA GLN A 191 -18.29 -2.77 -21.89
C GLN A 191 -17.03 -2.68 -21.03
N THR A 192 -16.90 -1.63 -20.23
CA THR A 192 -15.86 -1.49 -19.22
C THR A 192 -16.45 -1.15 -17.85
N ARG A 193 -15.77 -1.61 -16.79
CA ARG A 193 -15.89 -0.98 -15.47
C ARG A 193 -14.71 -0.07 -15.25
N ILE A 194 -14.97 1.19 -14.89
CA ILE A 194 -13.97 2.21 -14.68
C ILE A 194 -14.09 2.69 -13.24
N ARG A 195 -12.99 2.58 -12.49
CA ARG A 195 -12.86 3.25 -11.19
C ARG A 195 -12.38 4.68 -11.44
N TYR A 196 -12.95 5.64 -10.72
CA TYR A 196 -12.49 7.02 -10.74
C TYR A 196 -12.12 7.52 -9.33
N ASP A 197 -11.20 8.48 -9.28
CA ASP A 197 -10.83 9.23 -8.08
C ASP A 197 -10.72 10.72 -8.42
N LEU A 198 -11.63 11.51 -7.87
CA LEU A 198 -11.69 12.96 -8.05
C LEU A 198 -11.42 13.63 -6.71
N VAL A 199 -10.38 14.46 -6.64
CA VAL A 199 -9.99 15.17 -5.42
C VAL A 199 -9.79 16.63 -5.72
N GLY A 200 -10.24 17.51 -4.83
CA GLY A 200 -9.94 18.93 -4.92
C GLY A 200 -10.56 19.74 -3.80
N PRO A 201 -10.15 21.01 -3.65
CA PRO A 201 -10.79 21.91 -2.70
C PRO A 201 -12.27 22.09 -3.04
N GLY A 202 -13.14 21.96 -2.04
CA GLY A 202 -14.57 22.17 -2.19
C GLY A 202 -14.94 23.64 -2.31
N THR A 203 -16.15 23.93 -2.77
CA THR A 203 -16.75 25.28 -2.71
C THR A 203 -17.24 25.63 -1.30
N ALA A 204 -17.56 24.61 -0.49
CA ALA A 204 -18.02 24.74 0.90
C ALA A 204 -17.18 23.95 1.90
N SER A 205 -16.07 23.33 1.48
CA SER A 205 -15.21 22.49 2.31
C SER A 205 -13.74 22.72 1.95
N PHE A 206 -12.85 22.40 2.88
CA PHE A 206 -11.41 22.49 2.67
C PHE A 206 -10.94 21.50 1.60
N LEU A 207 -11.47 20.28 1.62
CA LEU A 207 -11.16 19.24 0.65
C LEU A 207 -12.37 18.34 0.40
N GLU A 208 -12.63 18.05 -0.86
CA GLU A 208 -13.59 17.05 -1.33
C GLU A 208 -12.85 15.91 -2.02
N GLN A 209 -13.33 14.69 -1.81
CA GLN A 209 -12.94 13.51 -2.55
C GLN A 209 -14.17 12.71 -2.96
N ARG A 210 -14.16 12.22 -4.20
CA ARG A 210 -15.15 11.29 -4.74
C ARG A 210 -14.45 10.10 -5.38
N VAL A 211 -14.71 8.92 -4.83
CA VAL A 211 -14.20 7.65 -5.36
C VAL A 211 -15.39 6.78 -5.72
N GLY A 212 -15.47 6.34 -6.96
CA GLY A 212 -16.59 5.52 -7.40
C GLY A 212 -16.29 4.67 -8.61
N GLU A 213 -17.34 4.02 -9.10
CA GLU A 213 -17.28 3.16 -10.27
C GLU A 213 -18.34 3.53 -11.32
N TRP A 214 -17.92 3.49 -12.58
CA TRP A 214 -18.79 3.60 -13.73
C TRP A 214 -18.77 2.30 -14.54
N GLU A 215 -19.93 1.90 -15.03
CA GLU A 215 -20.07 0.91 -16.09
C GLU A 215 -20.35 1.67 -17.39
N ILE A 216 -19.44 1.54 -18.37
CA ILE A 216 -19.50 2.28 -19.62
C ILE A 216 -19.54 1.30 -20.79
N GLU A 217 -20.52 1.47 -21.68
CA GLU A 217 -20.51 0.82 -22.98
C GLU A 217 -19.99 1.79 -24.04
N TRP A 218 -19.08 1.30 -24.86
CA TRP A 218 -18.42 2.00 -25.94
C TRP A 218 -18.89 1.40 -27.25
N GLU A 219 -19.16 2.26 -28.23
CA GLU A 219 -19.46 1.86 -29.60
C GLU A 219 -18.44 2.48 -30.55
N ARG A 220 -18.13 1.76 -31.63
CA ARG A 220 -17.28 2.30 -32.68
C ARG A 220 -18.11 3.14 -33.65
N SER A 221 -17.75 4.42 -33.77
CA SER A 221 -18.38 5.33 -34.72
C SER A 221 -18.04 4.94 -36.17
N PRO A 222 -18.81 5.38 -37.18
CA PRO A 222 -18.48 5.17 -38.59
C PRO A 222 -17.09 5.71 -38.99
N GLN A 223 -16.58 6.70 -38.26
CA GLN A 223 -15.25 7.29 -38.44
C GLN A 223 -14.12 6.45 -37.80
N GLY A 224 -14.45 5.41 -37.03
CA GLY A 224 -13.49 4.51 -36.38
C GLY A 224 -13.21 4.84 -34.91
N ASP A 225 -13.61 6.01 -34.41
CA ASP A 225 -13.39 6.38 -33.00
C ASP A 225 -14.35 5.64 -32.06
N LEU A 226 -13.87 5.26 -30.87
CA LEU A 226 -14.73 4.78 -29.79
C LEU A 226 -15.48 5.95 -29.14
N ARG A 227 -16.78 5.79 -28.97
CA ARG A 227 -17.65 6.75 -28.28
C ARG A 227 -18.44 6.06 -27.19
N VAL A 228 -18.69 6.78 -26.11
CA VAL A 228 -19.54 6.29 -25.03
C VAL A 228 -20.99 6.22 -25.52
N ARG A 229 -21.53 5.02 -25.57
CA ARG A 229 -22.93 4.70 -25.90
C ARG A 229 -23.80 4.69 -24.66
N THR A 230 -23.29 4.13 -23.56
CA THR A 230 -24.00 4.06 -22.29
C THR A 230 -23.06 4.39 -21.15
N TRP A 231 -23.54 5.17 -20.18
CA TRP A 231 -22.77 5.53 -18.99
C TRP A 231 -23.64 5.33 -17.76
N LYS A 232 -23.29 4.38 -16.91
CA LYS A 232 -23.99 4.10 -15.66
C LYS A 232 -23.03 4.31 -14.49
N ALA A 233 -23.38 5.17 -13.56
CA ALA A 233 -22.68 5.22 -12.30
C ALA A 233 -23.22 4.15 -11.35
N VAL A 234 -22.33 3.39 -10.70
CA VAL A 234 -22.70 2.20 -9.92
C VAL A 234 -22.81 2.55 -8.44
N GLU A 235 -21.71 2.99 -7.86
CA GLU A 235 -21.63 3.47 -6.50
C GLU A 235 -20.50 4.49 -6.36
N GLU A 236 -20.62 5.35 -5.36
CA GLU A 236 -19.64 6.39 -5.06
C GLU A 236 -19.53 6.60 -3.55
N THR A 237 -18.31 6.81 -3.07
CA THR A 237 -18.03 7.34 -1.74
C THR A 237 -17.65 8.81 -1.90
N ARG A 238 -18.35 9.69 -1.16
CA ARG A 238 -18.12 11.13 -1.11
C ARG A 238 -17.56 11.46 0.26
N ALA A 239 -16.39 12.09 0.31
CA ALA A 239 -15.74 12.51 1.55
C ALA A 239 -15.44 14.00 1.50
N GLY A 240 -15.86 14.74 2.52
CA GLY A 240 -15.64 16.17 2.66
C GLY A 240 -14.98 16.48 3.99
N ALA A 241 -13.89 17.25 3.96
CA ALA A 241 -13.20 17.73 5.15
C ALA A 241 -13.34 19.25 5.28
N THR A 242 -13.67 19.76 6.47
CA THR A 242 -13.78 21.20 6.76
C THR A 242 -12.41 21.86 7.02
N GLY A 243 -11.37 21.06 7.23
CA GLY A 243 -9.99 21.49 7.44
C GLY A 243 -9.02 20.30 7.41
N PRO A 244 -7.72 20.52 7.61
CA PRO A 244 -6.76 19.44 7.83
C PRO A 244 -7.20 18.57 9.01
N ILE A 245 -7.13 17.24 8.84
CA ILE A 245 -7.50 16.28 9.89
C ILE A 245 -6.40 16.15 10.94
N PHE A 246 -5.14 16.32 10.54
CA PHE A 246 -3.99 16.32 11.42
C PHE A 246 -3.47 17.74 11.59
N SER A 247 -3.15 18.10 12.83
CA SER A 247 -2.41 19.30 13.21
C SER A 247 -1.09 18.91 13.87
N ASP A 248 -0.03 19.67 13.60
CA ASP A 248 1.23 19.51 14.33
C ASP A 248 1.07 20.12 15.73
N ILE A 249 1.11 19.25 16.74
CA ILE A 249 1.04 19.60 18.15
C ILE A 249 2.34 19.23 18.90
N THR A 250 3.41 18.92 18.17
CA THR A 250 4.65 18.37 18.74
C THR A 250 5.22 19.31 19.81
N ALA A 251 5.29 20.61 19.50
CA ALA A 251 5.80 21.61 20.42
C ALA A 251 4.90 21.82 21.66
N SER A 252 3.58 21.72 21.53
CA SER A 252 2.68 21.86 22.69
C SER A 252 2.73 20.64 23.61
N VAL A 253 2.97 19.45 23.05
CA VAL A 253 3.04 18.20 23.81
C VAL A 253 4.40 18.03 24.50
N LEU A 254 5.51 18.24 23.78
CA LEU A 254 6.87 17.96 24.25
C LEU A 254 7.64 19.20 24.74
N GLY A 255 7.19 20.41 24.41
CA GLY A 255 7.94 21.66 24.62
C GLY A 255 8.30 21.99 26.08
N GLY A 256 7.59 21.41 27.04
CA GLY A 256 7.90 21.55 28.47
C GLY A 256 9.14 20.77 28.94
N ASN A 257 9.78 19.97 28.07
CA ASN A 257 10.91 19.12 28.43
C ASN A 257 12.23 19.69 27.88
N SER A 258 13.24 19.80 28.74
CA SER A 258 14.59 20.24 28.32
C SER A 258 15.18 19.31 27.25
N SER A 259 14.92 18.01 27.36
CA SER A 259 15.29 16.98 26.37
C SER A 259 14.73 17.25 24.97
N TYR A 260 13.53 17.85 24.87
CA TYR A 260 12.94 18.14 23.57
C TYR A 260 13.74 19.23 22.85
N ALA A 261 14.00 20.35 23.54
CA ALA A 261 14.75 21.46 22.98
C ALA A 261 16.23 21.14 22.78
N ALA A 262 16.83 20.39 23.70
CA ALA A 262 18.26 20.06 23.67
C ALA A 262 18.57 18.89 22.72
N GLN A 263 17.67 17.92 22.61
CA GLN A 263 17.91 16.67 21.88
C GLN A 263 17.01 16.50 20.64
N LEU A 264 15.69 16.44 20.83
CA LEU A 264 14.75 15.99 19.80
C LEU A 264 14.53 17.00 18.66
N LEU A 265 14.68 18.31 18.93
CA LEU A 265 14.60 19.35 17.89
C LEU A 265 15.80 19.36 16.94
N ARG A 266 16.86 18.61 17.25
CA ARG A 266 18.10 18.61 16.48
C ARG A 266 18.12 17.44 15.51
N GLY A 267 18.28 17.75 14.22
CA GLY A 267 18.45 16.73 13.19
C GLY A 267 19.83 16.08 13.20
N THR A 268 19.98 15.00 12.43
CA THR A 268 21.23 14.23 12.30
C THR A 268 22.43 15.09 11.94
N ASP A 269 22.26 16.09 11.07
CA ASP A 269 23.35 17.00 10.65
C ASP A 269 23.98 17.76 11.82
N TYR A 270 23.15 18.22 12.76
CA TYR A 270 23.63 18.89 13.96
C TYR A 270 24.45 17.92 14.82
N TRP A 271 23.92 16.73 15.09
CA TRP A 271 24.59 15.76 15.96
C TRP A 271 25.91 15.26 15.40
N ARG A 272 26.01 15.07 14.08
CA ARG A 272 27.26 14.71 13.41
C ARG A 272 28.34 15.78 13.50
N SER A 273 27.98 17.04 13.79
CA SER A 273 28.95 18.12 13.99
C SER A 273 29.51 18.20 15.41
N VAL A 274 28.83 17.60 16.39
CA VAL A 274 29.21 17.71 17.81
C VAL A 274 29.55 16.38 18.46
N LEU A 275 29.04 15.26 17.95
CA LEU A 275 29.35 13.92 18.42
C LEU A 275 30.49 13.31 17.59
N ASP A 276 31.27 12.46 18.23
CA ASP A 276 32.35 11.72 17.59
C ASP A 276 31.79 10.89 16.43
N ALA A 277 32.47 10.90 15.28
CA ALA A 277 32.11 10.05 14.14
C ALA A 277 32.15 8.56 14.50
N ALA A 278 32.97 8.17 15.50
CA ALA A 278 33.02 6.82 16.04
C ALA A 278 31.70 6.39 16.72
N SER A 279 30.86 7.34 17.16
CA SER A 279 29.51 7.05 17.67
C SER A 279 28.56 6.56 16.58
N GLY A 280 28.96 6.58 15.30
CA GLY A 280 28.25 5.89 14.23
C GLY A 280 26.88 6.48 13.89
N ILE A 281 26.68 7.79 14.10
CA ILE A 281 25.46 8.49 13.67
C ILE A 281 25.42 8.54 12.15
N ASP A 282 24.62 7.65 11.54
CA ASP A 282 24.45 7.56 10.09
C ASP A 282 23.45 8.61 9.57
N VAL A 283 23.61 9.00 8.30
CA VAL A 283 22.72 9.90 7.55
C VAL A 283 21.37 9.23 7.27
N TYR A 284 21.35 7.89 7.26
CA TYR A 284 20.16 7.06 7.06
C TYR A 284 19.72 6.44 8.39
N GLY A 285 19.18 7.26 9.30
CA GLY A 285 18.76 6.80 10.63
C GLY A 285 17.30 6.33 10.64
N ASN A 286 17.07 5.05 10.97
CA ASN A 286 15.77 4.56 11.41
C ASN A 286 15.83 4.40 12.93
N ASN A 287 15.26 5.33 13.68
CA ASN A 287 15.06 5.15 15.11
C ASN A 287 13.56 4.95 15.34
N GLY A 288 13.20 3.82 15.94
CA GLY A 288 11.82 3.51 16.26
C GLY A 288 11.25 4.40 17.35
N VAL A 289 9.93 4.44 17.39
CA VAL A 289 9.17 4.97 18.51
C VAL A 289 8.28 3.85 19.04
N ALA A 290 8.19 3.70 20.35
CA ALA A 290 7.28 2.77 21.00
C ALA A 290 6.25 3.55 21.82
N VAL A 291 5.04 2.99 21.87
CA VAL A 291 3.92 3.53 22.63
C VAL A 291 3.43 2.42 23.56
N GLY A 292 3.17 2.76 24.81
CA GLY A 292 2.69 1.84 25.83
C GLY A 292 2.29 2.59 27.09
N ASP A 293 1.41 2.00 27.88
CA ASP A 293 0.96 2.56 29.17
C ASP A 293 1.84 1.95 30.27
N ILE A 294 2.86 2.70 30.71
CA ILE A 294 3.91 2.16 31.59
C ILE A 294 3.50 2.11 33.06
N ASP A 295 2.49 2.90 33.45
CA ASP A 295 1.99 2.99 34.83
C ASP A 295 0.53 2.55 34.98
N ASN A 296 -0.08 2.04 33.90
CA ASN A 296 -1.47 1.56 33.81
C ASN A 296 -2.49 2.65 34.20
N ASP A 297 -2.20 3.92 33.88
CA ASP A 297 -3.08 5.04 34.17
C ASP A 297 -4.14 5.30 33.07
N GLY A 298 -4.08 4.52 31.98
CA GLY A 298 -4.97 4.60 30.83
C GLY A 298 -4.51 5.61 29.77
N PHE A 299 -3.33 6.21 29.92
CA PHE A 299 -2.74 7.11 28.94
C PHE A 299 -1.46 6.51 28.32
N ASP A 300 -1.39 6.57 27.00
CA ASP A 300 -0.23 6.11 26.26
C ASP A 300 1.00 7.01 26.48
N ASP A 301 2.12 6.40 26.86
CA ASP A 301 3.45 7.00 26.98
C ASP A 301 4.30 6.79 25.72
N LEU A 302 5.44 7.49 25.64
CA LEU A 302 6.27 7.51 24.44
C LEU A 302 7.73 7.17 24.74
N TYR A 303 8.26 6.11 24.12
CA TYR A 303 9.68 5.82 24.12
C TYR A 303 10.31 6.11 22.75
N VAL A 304 11.24 7.05 22.69
CA VAL A 304 11.90 7.52 21.47
C VAL A 304 13.31 6.97 21.41
N CYS A 305 13.58 6.10 20.43
CA CYS A 305 14.91 5.55 20.17
C CYS A 305 15.82 6.62 19.57
N GLN A 306 17.12 6.47 19.76
CA GLN A 306 18.13 7.44 19.37
C GLN A 306 19.35 6.75 18.76
N PRO A 307 20.13 7.48 17.92
CA PRO A 307 21.40 6.98 17.46
C PRO A 307 22.41 6.92 18.62
N ALA A 308 23.51 6.19 18.40
CA ALA A 308 24.51 6.02 19.46
C ALA A 308 25.10 7.35 19.94
N GLY A 309 25.36 7.44 21.24
CA GLY A 309 25.87 8.64 21.91
C GLY A 309 24.77 9.60 22.37
N LEU A 310 23.51 9.37 22.01
CA LEU A 310 22.36 10.09 22.54
C LEU A 310 21.49 9.12 23.36
N PRO A 311 21.03 9.49 24.56
CA PRO A 311 20.18 8.62 25.35
C PRO A 311 18.80 8.55 24.69
N ASN A 312 18.28 7.33 24.52
CA ASN A 312 16.85 7.11 24.26
C ASN A 312 16.01 7.86 25.31
N ARG A 313 14.79 8.27 24.94
CA ARG A 313 13.93 9.09 25.81
C ARG A 313 12.63 8.41 26.12
N LEU A 314 12.28 8.29 27.40
CA LEU A 314 10.96 7.88 27.88
C LEU A 314 10.19 9.11 28.36
N TYR A 315 9.04 9.35 27.74
CA TYR A 315 8.11 10.40 28.11
C TYR A 315 6.83 9.81 28.67
N ARG A 316 6.50 10.18 29.91
CA ARG A 316 5.24 9.82 30.54
C ARG A 316 4.14 10.83 30.21
N ASN A 317 2.96 10.35 29.87
CA ASN A 317 1.79 11.17 29.64
C ASN A 317 1.23 11.71 30.95
N ARG A 318 0.87 12.98 30.97
CA ARG A 318 0.28 13.62 32.16
C ARG A 318 -1.25 13.60 32.14
N GLY A 319 -1.88 13.03 31.11
CA GLY A 319 -3.34 13.02 30.93
C GLY A 319 -3.96 14.38 30.58
N ASN A 320 -3.13 15.42 30.41
CA ASN A 320 -3.57 16.79 30.11
C ASN A 320 -3.10 17.29 28.73
N GLY A 321 -2.70 16.37 27.84
CA GLY A 321 -2.17 16.70 26.51
C GLY A 321 -0.68 17.10 26.51
N THR A 322 0.04 16.91 27.62
CA THR A 322 1.49 17.13 27.70
C THR A 322 2.22 15.88 28.17
N LEU A 323 3.49 15.77 27.76
CA LEU A 323 4.40 14.69 28.12
C LEU A 323 5.49 15.20 29.08
N VAL A 324 6.02 14.34 29.94
CA VAL A 324 7.17 14.61 30.81
C VAL A 324 8.29 13.61 30.61
N ASP A 325 9.52 14.08 30.43
CA ASP A 325 10.71 13.21 30.38
C ASP A 325 10.93 12.57 31.75
N VAL A 326 10.84 11.24 31.82
CA VAL A 326 11.11 10.41 33.01
C VAL A 326 12.27 9.46 32.77
N THR A 327 13.06 9.67 31.71
CA THR A 327 14.12 8.74 31.25
C THR A 327 15.09 8.33 32.35
N ASP A 328 15.61 9.33 33.07
CA ASP A 328 16.63 9.12 34.12
C ASP A 328 16.01 8.47 35.37
N GLU A 329 14.80 8.87 35.73
CA GLU A 329 14.05 8.33 36.86
C GLU A 329 13.70 6.84 36.63
N ALA A 330 13.31 6.52 35.39
CA ALA A 330 12.94 5.19 34.94
C ALA A 330 14.14 4.26 34.68
N GLY A 331 15.33 4.82 34.43
CA GLY A 331 16.57 4.07 34.22
C GLY A 331 16.71 3.46 32.83
N VAL A 332 16.10 4.07 31.80
CA VAL A 332 15.99 3.50 30.44
C VAL A 332 16.65 4.35 29.35
N GLY A 333 17.55 5.27 29.74
CA GLY A 333 18.34 6.12 28.84
C GLY A 333 19.47 5.37 28.13
N VAL A 334 19.13 4.42 27.26
CA VAL A 334 20.12 3.62 26.50
C VAL A 334 20.88 4.51 25.52
N LEU A 335 22.22 4.46 25.58
CA LEU A 335 23.13 5.27 24.74
C LEU A 335 23.61 4.55 23.47
N ASP A 336 23.37 3.24 23.37
CA ASP A 336 23.66 2.48 22.15
C ASP A 336 22.68 2.83 21.03
N SER A 337 23.15 2.72 19.79
CA SER A 337 22.30 2.87 18.61
C SER A 337 21.11 1.91 18.69
N THR A 338 19.90 2.47 18.72
CA THR A 338 18.66 1.72 18.92
C THR A 338 17.78 1.80 17.68
N ALA A 339 17.51 0.63 17.07
CA ALA A 339 16.71 0.55 15.85
C ALA A 339 15.20 0.58 16.16
N CYS A 340 14.76 -0.13 17.19
CA CYS A 340 13.37 -0.11 17.63
C CYS A 340 13.23 -0.43 19.12
N ALA A 341 12.04 -0.16 19.65
CA ALA A 341 11.61 -0.59 20.97
C ALA A 341 10.16 -1.08 20.90
N LEU A 342 9.76 -1.90 21.87
CA LEU A 342 8.40 -2.41 22.02
C LEU A 342 8.02 -2.43 23.50
N PHE A 343 6.79 -2.05 23.80
CA PHE A 343 6.16 -2.29 25.10
C PHE A 343 5.27 -3.52 25.02
N ALA A 344 5.44 -4.45 25.96
CA ALA A 344 4.63 -5.66 26.06
C ALA A 344 4.77 -6.28 27.46
N ASP A 345 3.74 -6.95 27.95
CA ASP A 345 3.80 -7.70 29.22
C ASP A 345 4.45 -9.08 28.97
N PHE A 346 5.78 -9.16 29.09
CA PHE A 346 6.50 -10.41 28.78
C PHE A 346 6.47 -11.41 29.93
N ASN A 347 6.21 -10.96 31.15
CA ASN A 347 6.16 -11.79 32.35
C ASN A 347 4.73 -12.06 32.85
N ASN A 348 3.71 -11.62 32.09
CA ASN A 348 2.28 -11.76 32.38
C ASN A 348 1.88 -11.21 33.76
N ASP A 349 2.50 -10.11 34.18
CA ASP A 349 2.28 -9.52 35.50
C ASP A 349 1.31 -8.33 35.53
N GLY A 350 0.73 -8.03 34.36
CA GLY A 350 -0.22 -6.97 34.11
C GLY A 350 0.41 -5.61 33.81
N PHE A 351 1.75 -5.49 33.79
CA PHE A 351 2.45 -4.25 33.47
C PHE A 351 3.31 -4.44 32.23
N GLN A 352 3.31 -3.46 31.34
CA GLN A 352 4.11 -3.52 30.13
C GLN A 352 5.59 -3.33 30.46
N ASP A 353 6.40 -4.32 30.08
CA ASP A 353 7.86 -4.28 30.07
C ASP A 353 8.37 -3.59 28.80
N LEU A 354 9.65 -3.21 28.78
CA LEU A 354 10.28 -2.52 27.67
C LEU A 354 11.36 -3.40 27.01
N LEU A 355 11.14 -3.78 25.75
CA LEU A 355 12.16 -4.40 24.90
C LEU A 355 12.84 -3.32 24.05
N VAL A 356 14.14 -3.14 24.22
CA VAL A 356 14.97 -2.20 23.44
C VAL A 356 15.88 -3.00 22.51
N VAL A 357 15.75 -2.79 21.19
CA VAL A 357 16.54 -3.48 20.17
C VAL A 357 17.65 -2.57 19.69
N ARG A 358 18.83 -2.77 20.28
CA ARG A 358 20.05 -2.06 19.87
C ARG A 358 20.69 -2.77 18.71
N SER A 359 21.47 -2.03 17.92
CA SER A 359 22.31 -2.56 16.86
C SER A 359 23.19 -3.74 17.31
N SER A 360 23.66 -3.71 18.57
CA SER A 360 24.49 -4.74 19.21
C SER A 360 23.73 -5.89 19.86
N GLY A 361 22.40 -5.83 19.93
CA GLY A 361 21.55 -6.86 20.52
C GLY A 361 20.48 -6.33 21.46
N PRO A 362 19.46 -7.16 21.74
CA PRO A 362 18.30 -6.75 22.52
C PRO A 362 18.60 -6.58 24.01
N LEU A 363 17.85 -5.71 24.66
CA LEU A 363 17.75 -5.55 26.11
C LEU A 363 16.28 -5.67 26.51
N LEU A 364 15.99 -6.52 27.50
CA LEU A 364 14.66 -6.58 28.11
C LEU A 364 14.71 -5.90 29.47
N PHE A 365 13.85 -4.90 29.66
CA PHE A 365 13.69 -4.17 30.89
C PHE A 365 12.34 -4.51 31.52
N LEU A 366 12.37 -5.11 32.71
CA LEU A 366 11.16 -5.44 33.44
C LEU A 366 10.62 -4.23 34.19
N ASN A 367 9.33 -3.97 34.04
CA ASN A 367 8.65 -2.91 34.77
C ASN A 367 8.55 -3.27 36.26
N GLN A 368 9.02 -2.37 37.13
CA GLN A 368 9.04 -2.59 38.58
C GLN A 368 7.79 -2.04 39.28
N LYS A 369 6.77 -1.60 38.53
CA LYS A 369 5.47 -1.11 39.04
C LYS A 369 5.58 0.13 39.93
N ASN A 370 6.70 0.85 39.83
CA ASN A 370 7.01 2.03 40.63
C ASN A 370 7.63 3.16 39.77
N GLY A 371 7.37 3.12 38.46
CA GLY A 371 7.94 4.05 37.48
C GLY A 371 9.39 3.75 37.08
N LYS A 372 9.99 2.66 37.60
CA LYS A 372 11.33 2.22 37.23
C LYS A 372 11.32 0.93 36.46
N PHE A 373 12.36 0.74 35.67
CA PHE A 373 12.61 -0.47 34.93
C PHE A 373 13.92 -1.11 35.39
N GLN A 374 13.93 -2.44 35.44
CA GLN A 374 15.11 -3.22 35.78
C GLN A 374 15.57 -4.03 34.57
N LEU A 375 16.83 -3.88 34.18
CA LEU A 375 17.41 -4.71 33.12
C LEU A 375 17.40 -6.19 33.52
N LYS A 376 16.71 -7.03 32.75
CA LYS A 376 16.78 -8.50 32.83
C LYS A 376 18.04 -8.97 32.10
N THR A 377 19.13 -9.11 32.85
CA THR A 377 20.37 -9.66 32.30
C THR A 377 20.18 -11.10 31.85
N GLY A 378 20.70 -11.45 30.67
CA GLY A 378 20.58 -12.80 30.13
C GLY A 378 19.18 -13.20 29.67
N ALA A 379 18.28 -12.24 29.42
CA ALA A 379 16.92 -12.51 28.91
C ALA A 379 16.91 -13.34 27.61
N PHE A 380 17.92 -13.17 26.75
CA PHE A 380 18.01 -13.85 25.47
C PHE A 380 19.27 -14.71 25.39
N ARG A 381 19.09 -16.03 25.27
CA ARG A 381 20.16 -16.99 25.01
C ARG A 381 20.09 -17.45 23.56
N PHE A 382 20.91 -16.85 22.70
CA PHE A 382 20.97 -17.22 21.29
C PHE A 382 21.60 -18.62 21.11
N ALA A 383 20.99 -19.45 20.27
CA ALA A 383 21.51 -20.78 19.93
C ALA A 383 22.84 -20.70 19.16
N GLN A 384 23.03 -19.64 18.38
CA GLN A 384 24.26 -19.30 17.68
C GLN A 384 24.56 -17.82 17.94
N PRO A 385 25.83 -17.40 18.01
CA PRO A 385 26.17 -15.98 18.12
C PRO A 385 25.48 -15.17 17.00
N PRO A 386 24.79 -14.07 17.34
CA PRO A 386 24.22 -13.19 16.33
C PRO A 386 25.29 -12.73 15.37
N GLN A 387 24.98 -12.79 14.08
CA GLN A 387 25.88 -12.30 13.06
C GLN A 387 25.21 -11.08 12.43
N GLY A 388 25.83 -9.91 12.52
CA GLY A 388 25.28 -8.67 11.98
C GLY A 388 24.43 -7.82 12.93
N THR A 389 23.81 -6.79 12.38
CA THR A 389 23.12 -5.74 13.14
C THR A 389 21.62 -6.01 13.28
N PHE A 390 21.11 -5.92 14.51
CA PHE A 390 19.67 -5.97 14.77
C PHE A 390 18.98 -4.70 14.28
N THR A 391 17.86 -4.86 13.57
CA THR A 391 17.14 -3.74 12.93
C THR A 391 15.66 -3.66 13.31
N GLY A 392 15.10 -4.71 13.89
CA GLY A 392 13.70 -4.75 14.25
C GLY A 392 13.34 -5.95 15.11
N ALA A 393 12.16 -5.89 15.70
CA ALA A 393 11.52 -7.01 16.36
C ALA A 393 10.01 -6.99 16.13
N ALA A 394 9.40 -8.16 16.28
CA ALA A 394 7.96 -8.33 16.39
C ALA A 394 7.67 -9.27 17.57
N VAL A 395 6.53 -9.05 18.23
CA VAL A 395 6.11 -9.81 19.40
C VAL A 395 4.74 -10.43 19.12
N ALA A 396 4.58 -11.71 19.43
CA ALA A 396 3.32 -12.44 19.31
C ALA A 396 3.37 -13.73 20.12
N ASP A 397 2.24 -14.16 20.66
CA ASP A 397 2.06 -15.53 21.16
C ASP A 397 1.75 -16.44 19.94
N TYR A 398 2.80 -16.92 19.26
CA TYR A 398 2.63 -17.60 17.97
C TYR A 398 2.22 -19.06 18.13
N ASP A 399 2.60 -19.69 19.25
CA ASP A 399 2.29 -21.08 19.56
C ASP A 399 1.08 -21.25 20.50
N ARG A 400 0.50 -20.14 20.97
CA ARG A 400 -0.68 -20.06 21.84
C ARG A 400 -0.44 -20.66 23.22
N ASP A 401 0.77 -20.55 23.74
CA ASP A 401 1.10 -20.99 25.10
C ASP A 401 0.81 -19.92 26.17
N GLY A 402 0.36 -18.73 25.75
CA GLY A 402 0.00 -17.62 26.61
C GLY A 402 1.18 -16.72 26.98
N TRP A 403 2.38 -17.00 26.46
CA TRP A 403 3.54 -16.13 26.62
C TRP A 403 3.87 -15.43 25.31
N LEU A 404 4.22 -14.15 25.40
CA LEU A 404 4.61 -13.39 24.22
C LEU A 404 6.03 -13.78 23.78
N ASP A 405 6.14 -14.31 22.56
CA ASP A 405 7.39 -14.66 21.89
C ASP A 405 7.97 -13.47 21.11
N VAL A 406 9.27 -13.54 20.79
CA VAL A 406 9.97 -12.45 20.10
C VAL A 406 10.66 -12.93 18.84
N TYR A 407 10.38 -12.27 17.71
CA TYR A 407 11.13 -12.46 16.47
C TYR A 407 12.04 -11.27 16.21
N PHE A 408 13.35 -11.49 16.12
CA PHE A 408 14.36 -10.47 15.82
C PHE A 408 14.81 -10.50 14.36
N CYS A 409 14.87 -9.32 13.74
CA CYS A 409 15.36 -9.10 12.39
C CYS A 409 16.80 -8.56 12.39
N LEU A 410 17.66 -9.13 11.55
CA LEU A 410 19.03 -8.69 11.34
C LEU A 410 19.27 -8.35 9.86
N TYR A 411 20.13 -7.35 9.59
CA TYR A 411 20.35 -6.86 8.22
C TYR A 411 21.83 -6.81 7.81
N LEU A 412 22.65 -5.98 8.48
CA LEU A 412 24.03 -5.73 8.05
C LEU A 412 24.95 -6.86 8.50
N TYR A 413 25.45 -7.65 7.56
CA TYR A 413 26.41 -8.73 7.78
C TYR A 413 27.77 -8.34 7.20
N TYR A 414 28.72 -7.97 8.07
CA TYR A 414 30.09 -7.67 7.67
C TYR A 414 31.01 -8.83 8.09
N GLN A 415 31.48 -9.61 7.11
CA GLN A 415 32.46 -10.67 7.35
C GLN A 415 33.88 -10.35 6.83
N GLY A 416 34.09 -9.16 6.24
CA GLY A 416 35.37 -8.76 5.68
C GLY A 416 35.24 -7.93 4.39
N LEU A 417 36.32 -7.27 3.99
CA LEU A 417 36.39 -6.44 2.77
C LEU A 417 36.17 -7.26 1.49
N ASP A 418 36.50 -8.54 1.51
CA ASP A 418 36.38 -9.50 0.41
C ASP A 418 35.01 -10.18 0.32
N GLN A 419 34.20 -10.10 1.39
CA GLN A 419 32.91 -10.77 1.53
C GLN A 419 31.72 -9.82 1.48
N TYR A 420 31.95 -8.50 1.44
CA TYR A 420 30.89 -7.51 1.18
C TYR A 420 30.39 -7.64 -0.27
N ARG A 421 29.40 -8.50 -0.48
CA ARG A 421 28.67 -8.62 -1.74
C ARG A 421 27.24 -8.24 -1.50
N PHE A 422 26.74 -7.30 -2.29
CA PHE A 422 25.30 -7.07 -2.35
C PHE A 422 24.59 -8.39 -2.69
N PRO A 423 23.44 -8.67 -2.06
CA PRO A 423 22.65 -9.85 -2.37
C PRO A 423 22.30 -9.89 -3.87
N VAL A 424 22.66 -10.99 -4.56
CA VAL A 424 22.29 -11.23 -5.96
C VAL A 424 21.86 -12.70 -6.12
N PRO A 425 20.62 -12.98 -6.59
CA PRO A 425 19.57 -12.02 -6.91
C PRO A 425 18.91 -11.49 -5.62
N TYR A 426 18.41 -10.25 -5.63
CA TYR A 426 17.90 -9.57 -4.43
C TYR A 426 16.67 -10.28 -3.81
N ASP A 427 15.94 -11.04 -4.63
CA ASP A 427 14.72 -11.77 -4.28
C ASP A 427 14.94 -13.20 -3.74
N ASP A 428 16.15 -13.73 -3.82
CA ASP A 428 16.53 -15.06 -3.26
C ASP A 428 17.93 -15.01 -2.63
N ALA A 429 18.21 -13.92 -1.93
CA ALA A 429 19.49 -13.71 -1.29
C ALA A 429 19.66 -14.59 -0.04
N GLN A 430 20.58 -15.55 -0.10
CA GLN A 430 20.91 -16.45 1.01
C GLN A 430 22.18 -16.05 1.76
N ASN A 431 22.69 -14.84 1.52
CA ASN A 431 23.94 -14.33 2.11
C ASN A 431 23.71 -13.30 3.23
N GLY A 432 22.47 -13.15 3.70
CA GLY A 432 22.12 -12.32 4.85
C GLY A 432 22.31 -13.07 6.17
N PRO A 433 22.36 -12.33 7.29
CA PRO A 433 22.45 -12.96 8.60
C PRO A 433 21.15 -13.69 8.97
N PRO A 434 21.21 -14.77 9.78
CA PRO A 434 20.00 -15.42 10.25
C PRO A 434 19.25 -14.52 11.23
N ASN A 435 17.92 -14.50 11.09
CA ASN A 435 17.00 -13.94 12.08
C ASN A 435 16.79 -14.94 13.23
N PHE A 436 16.21 -14.47 14.34
CA PHE A 436 15.99 -15.31 15.52
C PHE A 436 14.55 -15.25 15.99
N LEU A 437 13.90 -16.42 16.10
CA LEU A 437 12.65 -16.58 16.83
C LEU A 437 12.96 -17.10 18.24
N PHE A 438 12.55 -16.36 19.26
CA PHE A 438 12.65 -16.72 20.66
C PHE A 438 11.29 -17.11 21.18
N ARG A 439 11.16 -18.36 21.62
CA ARG A 439 10.05 -18.77 22.46
C ARG A 439 10.26 -18.28 23.88
N ASN A 440 9.25 -17.63 24.46
CA ASN A 440 9.23 -17.28 25.87
C ASN A 440 8.82 -18.51 26.71
N ASN A 441 9.59 -18.81 27.77
CA ASN A 441 9.39 -20.02 28.57
C ASN A 441 8.87 -19.73 29.99
N GLY A 442 8.42 -18.49 30.26
CA GLY A 442 7.98 -18.03 31.58
C GLY A 442 9.00 -17.16 32.30
#